data_AF-A0A6H5H4C3-F1
#
_entry.id   AF-A0A6H5H4C3-F1
#
_cell.length_a   1.000
_cell.length_b   1.000
_cell.length_c   1.000
_cell.angle_alpha   90.00
_cell.angle_beta   90.00
_cell.angle_gamma   90.00
#
_symmetry.space_group_name_H-M   'P 1'
#
loop_
_entity.id
_entity.type
_entity.pdbx_description
1 polymer ?
#
loop_
_entity_poly.entity_id
_entity_poly.type
_entity_poly.pdbx_seq_one_letter_code
_entity_poly.pdbx_strand_id
1 'polypeptide(L)' 'MSKQVKKLTTGLTGLKVSPNPKRTLGILYAKTSRALNKLPADCAYRKYTESIISQRSAIIKEVSALASGCGPTLIIGYSN' A
#
# COMPACT_ATOMS: atom_id res chain seq x y z
N MET A 1 1.24 -11.14 -25.25
CA MET A 1 2.29 -11.24 -24.21
C MET A 1 2.43 -9.88 -23.54
N SER A 2 1.85 -9.68 -22.34
CA SER A 2 1.94 -8.40 -21.62
C SER A 2 3.32 -8.26 -20.96
N LYS A 3 4.08 -7.25 -21.39
CA LYS A 3 5.43 -6.96 -20.90
C LYS A 3 5.36 -6.39 -19.48
N GLN A 4 5.58 -7.23 -18.46
CA GLN A 4 5.66 -6.77 -17.08
C GLN A 4 6.97 -6.01 -16.84
N VAL A 5 6.88 -4.69 -16.65
CA VAL A 5 8.03 -3.87 -16.27
C VAL A 5 8.40 -4.17 -14.82
N LYS A 6 9.53 -4.86 -14.60
CA LYS A 6 10.07 -5.14 -13.26
C LYS A 6 10.99 -4.02 -12.80
N LYS A 7 10.73 -3.47 -11.62
CA LYS A 7 11.66 -2.57 -10.92
C LYS A 7 12.96 -3.33 -10.63
N LEU A 8 14.10 -2.78 -11.05
CA LEU A 8 15.42 -3.37 -10.81
C LEU A 8 15.97 -3.00 -9.44
N THR A 9 15.82 -1.73 -9.03
CA THR A 9 16.31 -1.23 -7.74
C THR A 9 15.31 -0.28 -7.08
N THR A 10 15.37 -0.18 -5.75
CA THR A 10 14.58 0.77 -4.95
C THR A 10 15.25 2.14 -4.82
N GLY A 11 16.56 2.24 -5.09
CA GLY A 11 17.36 3.45 -4.86
C GLY A 11 17.66 3.73 -3.39
N LEU A 12 17.28 2.82 -2.49
CA LEU A 12 17.48 2.93 -1.04
C LEU A 12 18.38 1.77 -0.58
N THR A 13 19.40 2.06 0.22
CA THR A 13 20.26 1.03 0.80
C THR A 13 19.48 0.15 1.78
N GLY A 14 19.71 -1.17 1.75
CA GLY A 14 19.04 -2.13 2.64
C GLY A 14 17.58 -2.47 2.30
N LEU A 15 16.91 -1.76 1.39
CA LEU A 15 15.52 -2.06 1.02
C LEU A 15 15.43 -2.88 -0.27
N LYS A 16 15.18 -4.18 -0.13
CA LYS A 16 15.03 -5.11 -1.26
C LYS A 16 13.74 -4.86 -2.05
N VAL A 17 13.82 -4.94 -3.39
CA VAL A 17 12.64 -4.89 -4.27
C VAL A 17 11.75 -6.11 -4.01
N SER A 18 10.48 -5.88 -3.72
CA SER A 18 9.48 -6.95 -3.57
C SER A 18 9.00 -7.45 -4.94
N PRO A 19 8.98 -8.78 -5.18
CA PRO A 19 8.54 -9.34 -6.46
C PRO A 19 7.04 -9.18 -6.70
N ASN A 20 6.22 -9.24 -5.63
CA ASN A 20 4.76 -9.18 -5.71
C ASN A 20 4.18 -8.22 -4.65
N PRO A 21 4.40 -6.90 -4.78
CA PRO A 21 4.04 -5.92 -3.74
C PRO A 21 2.54 -5.92 -3.42
N LYS A 22 1.66 -6.08 -4.43
CA LYS A 22 0.20 -6.13 -4.24
C LYS A 22 -0.24 -7.27 -3.32
N ARG A 23 0.27 -8.49 -3.56
CA ARG A 23 -0.06 -9.66 -2.74
C ARG A 23 0.42 -9.45 -1.30
N THR A 24 1.65 -8.98 -1.13
CA THR A 24 2.22 -8.73 0.21
C THR A 24 1.43 -7.66 0.96
N LEU A 25 1.11 -6.53 0.32
CA LEU A 25 0.32 -5.46 0.94
C LEU A 25 -1.10 -5.89 1.28
N GLY A 26 -1.75 -6.69 0.42
CA GLY A 26 -3.08 -7.25 0.72
C GLY A 26 -3.08 -8.12 1.98
N ILE A 27 -2.05 -8.97 2.15
CA ILE A 27 -1.89 -9.79 3.36
C ILE A 27 -1.65 -8.91 4.59
N LEU A 28 -0.79 -7.89 4.47
CA LEU A 28 -0.45 -6.99 5.58
C LEU A 28 -1.68 -6.22 6.06
N TYR A 29 -2.44 -5.60 5.16
CA TYR A 29 -3.64 -4.87 5.56
C TYR A 29 -4.72 -5.78 6.15
N ALA A 30 -4.89 -7.01 5.64
CA ALA A 30 -5.79 -7.98 6.25
C ALA A 30 -5.36 -8.36 7.69
N LYS A 31 -4.05 -8.50 7.94
CA LYS A 31 -3.51 -8.73 9.29
C LYS A 31 -3.75 -7.53 10.21
N THR A 32 -3.54 -6.31 9.72
CA THR A 32 -3.78 -5.09 10.50
C THR A 32 -5.26 -4.95 10.86
N SER A 33 -6.19 -5.20 9.93
CA SER A 33 -7.63 -5.20 10.25
C SER A 33 -8.00 -6.25 11.29
N ARG A 34 -7.40 -7.45 11.25
CA ARG A 34 -7.60 -8.47 12.31
C ARG A 34 -7.06 -8.03 13.66
N ALA A 35 -5.96 -7.28 13.70
CA ALA A 35 -5.44 -6.72 14.94
C ALA A 35 -6.36 -5.63 15.50
N LEU A 36 -6.92 -4.77 14.64
CA LEU A 36 -7.86 -3.72 15.04
C LEU A 36 -9.18 -4.28 15.59
N ASN A 37 -9.64 -5.43 15.09
CA ASN A 37 -10.82 -6.11 15.62
C ASN A 37 -10.68 -6.54 17.09
N LYS A 38 -9.46 -6.62 17.64
CA LYS A 38 -9.22 -6.94 19.06
C LYS A 38 -9.40 -5.72 19.97
N LEU A 39 -9.44 -4.51 19.41
CA LEU A 39 -9.60 -3.27 20.17
C LEU A 39 -11.09 -2.95 20.35
N PRO A 40 -11.49 -2.32 21.47
CA PRO A 40 -12.88 -1.86 21.64
C PRO A 40 -13.24 -0.78 20.60
N ALA A 41 -14.52 -0.75 20.19
CA ALA A 41 -15.02 0.14 19.13
C ALA A 41 -14.92 1.64 19.47
N ASP A 42 -14.89 1.98 20.76
CA ASP A 42 -14.81 3.36 21.22
C ASP A 42 -13.42 3.99 21.17
N CYS A 43 -12.38 3.21 20.85
CA CYS A 43 -11.03 3.77 20.79
C CYS A 43 -10.87 4.63 19.52
N ALA A 44 -10.46 5.89 19.70
CA ALA A 44 -10.24 6.83 18.61
C ALA A 44 -9.21 6.31 17.59
N TYR A 45 -8.18 5.60 18.08
CA TYR A 45 -7.16 4.99 17.24
C TYR A 45 -7.75 3.99 16.24
N ARG A 46 -8.70 3.14 16.66
CA ARG A 46 -9.36 2.16 15.80
C ARG A 46 -10.14 2.84 14.68
N LYS A 47 -10.93 3.87 15.01
CA LYS A 47 -11.74 4.62 14.03
C LYS A 47 -10.88 5.23 12.91
N TYR A 48 -9.79 5.89 13.27
CA TYR A 48 -8.91 6.52 12.28
C TYR A 48 -8.09 5.50 11.49
N THR A 49 -7.58 4.45 12.14
CA THR A 49 -6.79 3.43 11.45
C THR A 49 -7.62 2.56 10.51
N GLU A 50 -8.87 2.24 10.86
CA GLU A 50 -9.81 1.54 9.96
C GLU A 50 -10.08 2.35 8.69
N SER A 51 -10.30 3.67 8.82
CA SER A 51 -10.47 4.56 7.67
C SER A 51 -9.26 4.55 6.73
N ILE A 52 -8.04 4.71 7.29
CA ILE A 52 -6.79 4.71 6.51
C ILE A 52 -6.57 3.36 5.80
N ILE A 53 -6.83 2.24 6.48
CA ILE A 53 -6.65 0.90 5.90
C ILE A 53 -7.68 0.67 4.79
N SER A 54 -8.92 1.09 4.98
CA SER A 54 -9.98 1.00 3.97
C SER A 54 -9.58 1.74 2.69
N GLN A 55 -9.17 3.00 2.82
CA GLN A 55 -8.68 3.83 1.70
C GLN A 55 -7.51 3.17 0.95
N ARG A 56 -6.47 2.75 1.68
CA ARG A 56 -5.28 2.12 1.07
C ARG A 56 -5.61 0.79 0.41
N SER A 57 -6.55 0.02 0.96
CA SER A 57 -6.99 -1.24 0.37
C SER A 57 -7.76 -1.02 -0.94
N ALA A 58 -8.55 0.05 -1.05
CA ALA A 58 -9.24 0.45 -2.27
C ALA A 58 -8.24 0.83 -3.37
N ILE A 59 -7.25 1.65 -3.03
CA ILE A 59 -6.17 2.04 -3.96
C ILE A 59 -5.46 0.80 -4.53
N ILE A 60 -5.14 -0.20 -3.70
CA ILE A 60 -4.48 -1.44 -4.17
C ILE A 60 -5.35 -2.24 -5.14
N LYS A 61 -6.67 -2.20 -4.98
CA LYS A 61 -7.61 -2.86 -5.90
C LYS A 61 -7.65 -2.11 -7.23
N GLU A 62 -7.70 -0.78 -7.21
CA GLU A 62 -7.73 0.09 -8.40
C GLU A 62 -6.44 0.04 -9.21
N VAL A 63 -5.28 -0.03 -8.55
CA VAL A 63 -3.96 -0.02 -9.22
C VAL A 63 -3.76 -1.19 -10.19
N SER A 64 -4.52 -2.29 -10.13
CA SER A 64 -4.41 -3.33 -11.17
C SER A 64 -5.01 -2.94 -12.53
N ALA A 65 -5.81 -1.88 -12.61
CA ALA A 65 -6.27 -1.35 -13.90
C ALA A 65 -5.22 -0.44 -14.57
N LEU A 66 -4.37 0.22 -13.79
CA LEU A 66 -3.38 1.18 -14.27
C LEU A 66 -1.98 0.57 -14.29
N ALA A 67 -1.78 -0.38 -15.20
CA ALA A 67 -0.49 -1.01 -15.44
C ALA A 67 0.45 -0.08 -16.23
N SER A 68 1.02 0.96 -15.60
CA SER A 68 2.26 1.59 -16.06
C SER A 68 2.75 2.65 -15.08
N GLY A 69 3.76 2.29 -14.28
CA GLY A 69 4.72 3.24 -13.71
C GLY A 69 4.17 4.30 -12.75
N CYS A 70 4.10 3.99 -11.46
CA CYS A 70 4.40 5.02 -10.46
C CYS A 70 4.87 4.38 -9.16
N GLY A 71 6.20 4.30 -9.00
CA GLY A 71 6.84 4.38 -7.68
C GLY A 71 6.76 5.82 -7.16
N PRO A 72 7.38 6.15 -6.00
CA PRO A 72 6.96 7.28 -5.16
C PRO A 72 7.20 8.65 -5.84
N THR A 73 6.20 9.16 -6.56
CA THR A 73 6.25 10.52 -7.13
C THR A 73 5.00 11.35 -6.78
N LEU A 74 4.01 10.80 -6.07
CA LEU A 74 2.80 11.57 -5.72
C LEU A 74 2.64 11.83 -4.22
N ILE A 75 3.75 12.04 -3.50
CA ILE A 75 3.71 12.57 -2.13
C ILE A 75 4.79 13.62 -1.86
N ILE A 76 5.11 14.48 -2.83
CA ILE A 76 5.63 15.81 -2.48
C ILE A 76 5.17 16.79 -3.57
N GLY A 77 4.10 17.53 -3.27
CA GLY A 77 3.93 18.84 -3.88
C GLY A 77 4.99 19.75 -3.30
N TYR A 78 6.05 20.01 -4.05
CA TYR A 78 6.86 21.21 -3.86
C TYR A 78 6.47 22.20 -4.94
N SER A 79 5.62 23.15 -4.55
CA SER A 79 5.44 24.44 -5.19
C SER A 79 6.56 25.36 -4.70
N ASN A 80 7.67 25.37 -5.44
CA ASN A 80 8.62 26.46 -5.74
C ASN A 80 9.95 25.85 -6.17
#